data_AF-A0A7L1VIT5-F1
#
_entry.id   AF-A0A7L1VIT5-F1
#
_cell.length_a   1.000
_cell.length_b   1.000
_cell.length_c   1.000
_cell.angle_alpha   90.00
_cell.angle_beta   90.00
_cell.angle_gamma   90.00
#
_symmetry.space_group_name_H-M   'P 1'
#
loop_
_entity.id
_entity.type
_entity.pdbx_description
1 polymer ?
#
loop_
_entity_poly.entity_id
_entity_poly.type
_entity_poly.pdbx_seq_one_letter_code
_entity_poly.pdbx_strand_id
1 'polypeptide(L)'
;QVFLRVTSTLNLAVFRDHFGLEDLVGEMKKRSPALSFGPLQPDGQIAVEGSFPELRMLREFLLLKAKSPSEQEKRDGKPHQALRRKQQERRSSVRDAHREKHVVVLDTDIYHYMRCFRSRIFQGTDVAISGVTDGDITTVCIEGAGSKAAHAVRVAKQAIEDRSVEFQKVLRKERLCFKGHSRAERQRYKQLCARLSPSYPEVLILPYDTHFDIIGTSRDVFAFAEEVRR
;
A
#
# COMPACT_ATOMS: atom_id res chain seq x y z
N GLN A 1 -3.23 8.80 -15.37
CA GLN A 1 -2.75 8.07 -14.16
C GLN A 1 -3.52 8.66 -12.99
N VAL A 2 -4.29 7.86 -12.25
CA VAL A 2 -5.31 8.39 -11.31
C VAL A 2 -5.17 7.85 -9.88
N PHE A 3 -4.46 6.72 -9.69
CA PHE A 3 -4.23 6.17 -8.35
C PHE A 3 -3.13 6.93 -7.62
N LEU A 4 -3.29 7.05 -6.30
CA LEU A 4 -2.40 7.79 -5.43
C LEU A 4 -0.95 7.31 -5.55
N ARG A 5 -0.07 8.27 -5.82
CA ARG A 5 1.38 8.15 -5.67
C ARG A 5 1.83 9.19 -4.67
N VAL A 6 2.72 8.78 -3.79
CA VAL A 6 3.24 9.61 -2.71
C VAL A 6 4.69 9.89 -3.00
N THR A 7 5.07 11.16 -2.90
CA THR A 7 6.46 11.60 -2.94
C THR A 7 6.95 11.78 -1.52
N SER A 8 8.06 11.12 -1.18
CA SER A 8 8.74 11.24 0.10
C SER A 8 10.17 11.71 -0.12
N THR A 9 10.62 12.68 0.67
CA THR A 9 12.03 13.07 0.71
C THR A 9 12.74 12.23 1.76
N LEU A 10 13.78 11.50 1.36
CA LEU A 10 14.62 10.70 2.24
C LEU A 10 15.92 11.44 2.48
N ASN A 11 16.34 11.53 3.75
CA ASN A 11 17.67 12.00 4.12
C ASN A 11 18.59 10.80 4.33
N LEU A 12 19.48 10.55 3.36
CA LEU A 12 20.45 9.46 3.41
C LEU A 12 21.77 9.87 4.07
N ALA A 13 21.93 11.14 4.48
CA ALA A 13 23.16 11.61 5.11
C ALA A 13 23.52 10.80 6.37
N VAL A 14 22.51 10.25 7.06
CA VAL A 14 22.66 9.36 8.23
C VAL A 14 23.42 8.06 7.94
N PHE A 15 23.59 7.69 6.68
CA PHE A 15 24.32 6.47 6.27
C PHE A 15 25.75 6.74 5.78
N ARG A 16 26.16 8.01 5.63
CA ARG A 16 27.46 8.39 5.03
C ARG A 16 28.66 7.76 5.70
N ASP A 17 28.60 7.57 7.02
CA ASP A 17 29.72 7.03 7.80
C ASP A 17 29.93 5.53 7.56
N HIS A 18 28.94 4.84 7.01
CA HIS A 18 28.94 3.38 6.88
C HIS A 18 28.76 2.90 5.43
N PHE A 19 28.23 3.75 4.54
CA PHE A 19 27.88 3.38 3.18
C PHE A 19 28.18 4.53 2.19
N GLY A 20 28.67 4.17 1.00
CA GLY A 20 28.62 5.08 -0.15
C GLY A 20 27.17 5.35 -0.56
N LEU A 21 26.78 6.62 -0.65
CA LEU A 21 25.38 6.98 -0.88
C LEU A 21 24.90 6.55 -2.28
N GLU A 22 25.77 6.64 -3.27
CA GLU A 22 25.51 6.23 -4.65
C GLU A 22 25.25 4.72 -4.73
N ASP A 23 26.04 3.92 -4.02
CA ASP A 23 25.87 2.47 -3.93
C ASP A 23 24.57 2.11 -3.21
N LEU A 24 24.28 2.78 -2.09
CA LEU A 24 23.03 2.59 -1.34
C LEU A 24 21.81 2.90 -2.21
N VAL A 25 21.85 3.99 -2.98
CA VAL A 25 20.80 4.35 -3.94
C VAL A 25 20.69 3.29 -5.04
N GLY A 26 21.81 2.76 -5.52
CA GLY A 26 21.85 1.65 -6.47
C GLY A 26 21.15 0.39 -5.94
N GLU A 27 21.40 0.03 -4.69
CA GLU A 27 20.71 -1.09 -4.02
C GLU A 27 19.21 -0.81 -3.82
N MET A 28 18.84 0.40 -3.41
CA MET A 28 17.45 0.82 -3.25
C MET A 28 16.66 0.65 -4.56
N LYS A 29 17.24 1.09 -5.68
CA LYS A 29 16.66 0.93 -7.03
C LYS A 29 16.50 -0.53 -7.43
N LYS A 30 17.49 -1.37 -7.14
CA LYS A 30 17.43 -2.82 -7.41
C LYS A 30 16.34 -3.50 -6.57
N ARG A 31 16.21 -3.10 -5.30
CA ARG A 31 15.25 -3.69 -4.36
C ARG A 31 13.82 -3.25 -4.64
N SER A 32 13.62 -2.01 -5.06
CA SER A 32 12.31 -1.40 -5.27
C SER A 32 12.20 -0.79 -6.68
N PRO A 33 12.18 -1.63 -7.74
CA PRO A 33 12.27 -1.17 -9.13
C PRO A 33 11.04 -0.38 -9.61
N ALA A 34 9.94 -0.44 -8.86
CA ALA A 34 8.71 0.25 -9.18
C ALA A 34 8.59 1.65 -8.54
N LEU A 35 9.52 1.99 -7.63
CA LEU A 35 9.70 3.35 -7.13
C LEU A 35 10.43 4.21 -8.16
N SER A 36 10.05 5.48 -8.25
CA SER A 36 10.73 6.49 -9.05
C SER A 36 11.65 7.29 -8.14
N PHE A 37 12.94 7.33 -8.47
CA PHE A 37 13.96 8.01 -7.66
C PHE A 37 14.43 9.27 -8.37
N GLY A 38 14.38 10.39 -7.67
CA GLY A 38 14.97 11.65 -8.10
C GLY A 38 16.50 11.65 -8.02
N PRO A 39 17.15 12.77 -8.37
CA PRO A 39 18.59 12.94 -8.22
C PRO A 39 19.00 12.99 -6.74
N LEU A 40 20.08 12.28 -6.39
CA LEU A 40 20.73 12.40 -5.09
C LEU A 40 21.36 13.79 -4.98
N GLN A 41 20.93 14.54 -3.98
CA GLN A 41 21.43 15.88 -3.72
C GLN A 41 22.76 15.84 -2.94
N PRO A 42 23.62 16.87 -3.06
CA PRO A 42 24.90 16.94 -2.33
C PRO A 42 24.75 16.89 -0.81
N ASP A 43 23.60 17.30 -0.27
CA ASP A 43 23.27 17.24 1.16
C ASP A 43 22.77 15.84 1.59
N GLY A 44 22.72 14.87 0.67
CA GLY A 44 22.32 13.49 0.93
C GLY A 44 20.81 13.27 0.84
N GLN A 45 20.04 14.26 0.39
CA GLN A 45 18.60 14.11 0.19
C GLN A 45 18.27 13.49 -1.17
N ILE A 46 17.19 12.71 -1.21
CA ILE A 46 16.64 12.17 -2.46
C ILE A 46 15.12 12.14 -2.39
N ALA A 47 14.46 12.59 -3.44
CA ALA A 47 13.01 12.43 -3.60
C ALA A 47 12.71 11.02 -4.13
N VAL A 48 11.73 10.34 -3.53
CA VAL A 48 11.27 9.02 -3.96
C VAL A 48 9.76 9.04 -4.08
N GLU A 49 9.25 8.61 -5.22
CA GLU A 49 7.83 8.55 -5.52
C GLU A 49 7.38 7.11 -5.72
N GLY A 50 6.23 6.75 -5.15
CA GLY A 50 5.56 5.49 -5.43
C GLY A 50 4.33 5.25 -4.56
N SER A 51 3.88 4.01 -4.52
CA SER A 51 2.76 3.59 -3.68
C SER A 51 3.14 3.50 -2.20
N PHE A 52 2.13 3.51 -1.32
CA PHE A 52 2.36 3.29 0.11
C PHE A 52 3.06 1.95 0.42
N PRO A 53 2.65 0.80 -0.17
CA PRO A 53 3.36 -0.46 0.04
C PRO A 53 4.82 -0.44 -0.42
N GLU A 54 5.13 0.20 -1.55
CA GLU A 54 6.51 0.27 -2.06
C GLU A 54 7.40 1.14 -1.17
N LEU A 55 6.90 2.30 -0.73
CA LEU A 55 7.62 3.16 0.20
C LEU A 55 7.85 2.48 1.56
N ARG A 56 6.89 1.67 2.01
CA ARG A 56 7.04 0.85 3.23
C ARG A 56 8.16 -0.18 3.06
N MET A 57 8.20 -0.92 1.95
CA MET A 57 9.27 -1.89 1.68
C MET A 57 10.64 -1.20 1.66
N LEU A 58 10.73 -0.01 1.06
CA LEU A 58 11.96 0.78 1.06
C LEU A 58 12.35 1.19 2.49
N ARG A 59 11.40 1.63 3.32
CA ARG A 59 11.64 1.95 4.73
C ARG A 59 12.18 0.73 5.49
N GLU A 60 11.56 -0.44 5.32
CA GLU A 60 11.98 -1.68 5.98
C GLU A 60 13.41 -2.07 5.58
N PHE A 61 13.76 -1.93 4.29
CA PHE A 61 15.13 -2.11 3.81
C PHE A 61 16.13 -1.14 4.46
N LEU A 62 15.82 0.16 4.49
CA LEU A 62 16.69 1.17 5.10
C LEU A 62 16.87 0.94 6.61
N LEU A 63 15.82 0.49 7.31
CA LEU A 63 15.91 0.12 8.73
C LEU A 63 16.82 -1.08 8.96
N LEU A 64 16.88 -2.05 8.04
CA LEU A 64 17.81 -3.17 8.11
C LEU A 64 19.25 -2.70 7.89
N LYS A 65 19.48 -1.83 6.90
CA LYS A 65 20.79 -1.22 6.63
C LYS A 65 21.29 -0.36 7.78
N ALA A 66 20.40 0.30 8.52
CA ALA A 66 20.78 1.08 9.70
C ALA A 66 21.22 0.19 10.88
N LYS A 67 20.74 -1.06 10.95
CA LYS A 67 21.05 -2.00 12.04
C LYS A 67 22.31 -2.82 11.77
N SER A 68 22.65 -3.09 10.51
CA SER A 68 23.80 -3.93 10.16
C SER A 68 25.19 -3.42 10.60
N PRO A 69 25.49 -2.10 10.69
CA PRO A 69 26.82 -1.65 11.10
C PRO A 69 27.11 -1.91 12.60
N SER A 70 26.07 -2.03 13.43
CA SER A 70 26.22 -2.19 14.88
C SER A 70 26.74 -3.57 15.33
N GLU A 71 26.82 -4.56 14.45
CA GLU A 71 27.29 -5.90 14.82
C GLU A 71 28.80 -6.11 14.62
N GLN A 72 29.48 -5.21 13.89
CA GLN A 72 30.92 -5.33 13.63
C GLN A 72 31.78 -4.74 14.78
N GLU A 73 31.25 -3.82 15.59
CA GLU A 73 32.00 -3.19 16.70
C GLU A 73 31.95 -3.96 18.04
N LYS A 74 31.32 -5.15 18.08
CA LYS A 74 31.25 -5.99 19.30
C LYS A 74 32.21 -7.19 19.31
N ARG A 75 33.27 -7.14 18.51
CA ARG A 75 34.36 -8.12 18.57
C ARG A 75 35.72 -7.45 18.76
N ASP A 76 35.83 -6.56 19.75
CA ASP A 76 37.10 -6.35 20.45
C ASP A 76 36.82 -5.80 21.85
N GLY A 77 37.14 -6.59 22.88
CA GLY A 77 37.00 -6.21 24.29
C GLY A 77 36.38 -7.29 25.17
N LYS A 78 37.22 -8.07 25.84
CA LYS A 78 36.90 -9.11 26.83
C LYS A 78 36.31 -8.53 28.16
N PRO A 79 35.79 -9.38 29.07
CA PRO A 79 34.58 -9.12 29.84
C PRO A 79 34.84 -8.59 31.25
N HIS A 80 34.02 -7.68 31.77
CA HIS A 80 33.81 -7.55 33.22
C HIS A 80 32.44 -6.95 33.59
N GLN A 81 31.71 -7.76 34.34
CA GLN A 81 30.87 -7.46 35.51
C GLN A 81 29.72 -6.44 35.43
N ALA A 82 28.59 -6.95 35.89
CA ALA A 82 27.32 -6.28 36.08
C ALA A 82 27.41 -5.03 36.98
N LEU A 83 26.70 -3.98 36.57
CA LEU A 83 26.11 -3.05 37.52
C LEU A 83 24.65 -2.77 37.12
N ARG A 84 23.75 -3.35 37.89
CA ARG A 84 22.32 -3.07 37.89
C ARG A 84 22.09 -1.59 38.22
N ARG A 85 21.46 -0.83 37.32
CA ARG A 85 20.63 0.32 37.72
C ARG A 85 19.33 0.32 36.92
N LYS A 86 18.24 0.21 37.67
CA LYS A 86 16.84 0.29 37.24
C LYS A 86 16.59 1.66 36.60
N GLN A 87 16.04 1.69 35.40
CA GLN A 87 15.17 2.78 34.99
C GLN A 87 13.82 2.18 34.61
N GLN A 88 12.86 2.53 35.43
CA GLN A 88 11.52 2.01 35.49
C GLN A 88 10.67 2.73 34.43
N GLU A 89 10.63 2.21 33.21
CA GLU A 89 9.53 2.54 32.30
C GLU A 89 8.31 1.71 32.70
N ARG A 90 7.36 2.41 33.34
CA ARG A 90 6.00 1.94 33.57
C ARG A 90 5.35 1.58 32.23
N ARG A 91 5.54 0.35 31.76
CA ARG A 91 4.58 -0.29 30.87
C ARG A 91 3.52 -0.95 31.74
N SER A 92 2.39 -0.28 31.87
CA SER A 92 1.14 -0.90 32.27
C SER A 92 0.72 -1.90 31.20
N SER A 93 1.29 -3.10 31.20
CA SER A 93 0.71 -4.24 30.50
C SER A 93 -0.07 -5.05 31.52
N VAL A 94 -1.29 -4.59 31.79
CA VAL A 94 -2.41 -5.51 32.03
C VAL A 94 -2.36 -6.50 30.87
N ARG A 95 -2.36 -7.79 31.20
CA ARG A 95 -2.32 -8.88 30.22
C ARG A 95 -3.55 -8.80 29.33
N ASP A 96 -3.46 -8.06 28.24
CA ASP A 96 -4.38 -8.17 27.14
C ASP A 96 -3.81 -9.23 26.20
N ALA A 97 -4.61 -10.23 25.85
CA ALA A 97 -4.20 -11.32 24.98
C ALA A 97 -3.80 -10.71 23.62
N HIS A 98 -2.50 -10.51 23.41
CA HIS A 98 -1.97 -9.75 22.28
C HIS A 98 -2.29 -10.47 20.96
N ARG A 99 -3.42 -10.13 20.35
CA ARG A 99 -3.76 -10.54 18.98
C ARG A 99 -2.81 -9.80 18.05
N GLU A 100 -2.08 -10.55 17.22
CA GLU A 100 -1.22 -9.97 16.19
C GLU A 100 -2.08 -9.09 15.27
N LYS A 101 -1.72 -7.80 15.17
CA LYS A 101 -2.45 -6.80 14.38
C LYS A 101 -1.51 -6.10 13.41
N HIS A 102 -1.83 -6.16 12.12
CA HIS A 102 -1.09 -5.49 11.06
C HIS A 102 -1.99 -4.47 10.36
N VAL A 103 -1.36 -3.43 9.84
CA VAL A 103 -2.04 -2.36 9.10
C VAL A 103 -1.39 -2.21 7.73
N VAL A 104 -2.24 -2.05 6.71
CA VAL A 104 -1.86 -1.72 5.33
C VAL A 104 -2.63 -0.46 4.92
N VAL A 105 -1.96 0.46 4.22
CA VAL A 105 -2.56 1.67 3.68
C VAL A 105 -2.60 1.54 2.16
N LEU A 106 -3.77 1.73 1.58
CA LEU A 106 -4.05 1.51 0.15
C LEU A 106 -4.73 2.73 -0.45
N ASP A 107 -4.62 2.88 -1.77
CA ASP A 107 -5.53 3.70 -2.55
C ASP A 107 -6.95 3.11 -2.47
N THR A 108 -7.96 3.97 -2.26
CA THR A 108 -9.35 3.56 -2.06
C THR A 108 -9.95 2.84 -3.26
N ASP A 109 -9.65 3.29 -4.48
CA ASP A 109 -10.17 2.68 -5.69
C ASP A 109 -9.54 1.29 -5.91
N ILE A 110 -8.24 1.14 -5.62
CA ILE A 110 -7.56 -0.16 -5.64
C ILE A 110 -8.17 -1.10 -4.59
N TYR A 111 -8.42 -0.61 -3.38
CA TYR A 111 -9.07 -1.40 -2.33
C TYR A 111 -10.46 -1.90 -2.79
N HIS A 112 -11.29 -1.02 -3.35
CA HIS A 112 -12.61 -1.41 -3.87
C HIS A 112 -12.51 -2.42 -5.00
N TYR A 113 -11.57 -2.24 -5.93
CA TYR A 113 -11.33 -3.17 -7.02
C TYR A 113 -10.94 -4.56 -6.49
N MET A 114 -9.99 -4.62 -5.56
CA MET A 114 -9.56 -5.87 -4.92
C MET A 114 -10.73 -6.54 -4.17
N ARG A 115 -11.53 -5.77 -3.42
CA ARG A 115 -12.69 -6.29 -2.69
C ARG A 115 -13.73 -6.89 -3.62
N CYS A 116 -13.95 -6.30 -4.80
CA CYS A 116 -14.92 -6.76 -5.76
C CYS A 116 -14.44 -8.03 -6.52
N PHE A 117 -13.25 -7.96 -7.13
CA PHE A 117 -12.81 -9.00 -8.08
C PHE A 117 -11.79 -9.99 -7.53
N ARG A 118 -11.20 -9.69 -6.37
CA ARG A 118 -10.19 -10.52 -5.70
C ARG A 118 -10.54 -10.71 -4.21
N SER A 119 -11.83 -10.84 -3.92
CA SER A 119 -12.39 -10.95 -2.57
C SER A 119 -11.75 -12.04 -1.71
N ARG A 120 -11.25 -13.13 -2.33
CA ARG A 120 -10.53 -14.23 -1.67
C ARG A 120 -9.32 -13.76 -0.86
N ILE A 121 -8.65 -12.68 -1.26
CA ILE A 121 -7.51 -12.11 -0.51
C ILE A 121 -7.95 -11.63 0.88
N PHE A 122 -9.20 -11.20 1.01
CA PHE A 122 -9.78 -10.70 2.24
C PHE A 122 -10.53 -11.79 3.03
N GLN A 123 -10.46 -13.05 2.59
CA GLN A 123 -11.15 -14.18 3.21
C GLN A 123 -10.09 -15.13 3.77
N GLY A 124 -10.00 -15.22 5.09
CA GLY A 124 -9.14 -16.18 5.78
C GLY A 124 -9.81 -16.66 7.05
N THR A 125 -9.67 -17.94 7.38
CA THR A 125 -10.27 -18.55 8.58
C THR A 125 -9.61 -18.05 9.87
N ASP A 126 -8.32 -17.73 9.80
CA ASP A 126 -7.50 -17.36 10.95
C ASP A 126 -7.24 -15.86 11.06
N VAL A 127 -7.82 -15.06 10.16
CA VAL A 127 -7.62 -13.60 10.10
C VAL A 127 -8.94 -12.86 9.88
N ALA A 128 -9.17 -11.83 10.67
CA ALA A 128 -10.22 -10.85 10.44
C ALA A 128 -9.61 -9.65 9.69
N ILE A 129 -10.20 -9.29 8.55
CA ILE A 129 -9.73 -8.16 7.74
C ILE A 129 -10.84 -7.13 7.62
N SER A 130 -10.55 -5.91 8.01
CA SER A 130 -11.49 -4.76 7.95
C SER A 130 -10.81 -3.56 7.31
N GLY A 131 -11.58 -2.72 6.62
CA GLY A 131 -11.09 -1.51 5.97
C GLY A 131 -11.86 -0.28 6.44
N VAL A 132 -11.14 0.80 6.72
CA VAL A 132 -11.69 2.12 6.99
C VAL A 132 -11.22 3.07 5.90
N THR A 133 -12.16 3.65 5.17
CA THR A 133 -11.90 4.58 4.08
C THR A 133 -11.97 6.02 4.58
N ASP A 134 -10.95 6.81 4.26
CA ASP A 134 -10.85 8.24 4.49
C ASP A 134 -10.43 8.92 3.18
N GLY A 135 -11.43 9.41 2.45
CA GLY A 135 -11.26 9.96 1.11
C GLY A 135 -10.61 8.96 0.15
N ASP A 136 -9.50 9.37 -0.46
CA ASP A 136 -8.76 8.58 -1.46
C ASP A 136 -7.88 7.47 -0.84
N ILE A 137 -7.83 7.38 0.49
CA ILE A 137 -7.02 6.42 1.23
C ILE A 137 -7.91 5.42 1.97
N THR A 138 -7.57 4.14 1.91
CA THR A 138 -8.18 3.11 2.74
C THR A 138 -7.15 2.43 3.64
N THR A 139 -7.40 2.48 4.95
CA THR A 139 -6.60 1.79 5.96
C THR A 139 -7.20 0.41 6.24
N VAL A 140 -6.47 -0.65 5.90
CA VAL A 140 -6.87 -2.04 6.10
C VAL A 140 -6.20 -2.60 7.35
N CYS A 141 -7.01 -3.02 8.32
CA CYS A 141 -6.57 -3.72 9.52
C CYS A 141 -6.70 -5.24 9.34
N ILE A 142 -5.65 -5.97 9.69
CA ILE A 142 -5.56 -7.43 9.62
C ILE A 142 -5.28 -7.92 11.03
N GLU A 143 -6.21 -8.68 11.59
CA GLU A 143 -6.16 -9.14 12.97
C GLU A 143 -6.19 -10.67 13.02
N GLY A 144 -5.26 -11.27 13.76
CA GLY A 144 -5.16 -12.71 13.91
C GLY A 144 -6.14 -13.28 14.94
N ALA A 145 -6.72 -14.44 14.64
CA ALA A 145 -7.57 -15.21 15.57
C ALA A 145 -6.73 -16.02 16.58
N GLY A 146 -5.95 -15.32 17.41
CA GLY A 146 -5.17 -15.91 18.50
C GLY A 146 -3.66 -16.07 18.22
N SER A 147 -2.95 -16.75 19.12
CA SER A 147 -1.48 -16.73 19.18
C SER A 147 -0.77 -17.44 18.01
N LYS A 148 -1.46 -18.31 17.27
CA LYS A 148 -0.91 -19.01 16.10
C LYS A 148 -1.15 -18.28 14.77
N ALA A 149 -1.93 -17.20 14.78
CA ALA A 149 -2.34 -16.49 13.57
C ALA A 149 -1.27 -15.55 13.00
N ALA A 150 -0.11 -15.37 13.66
CA ALA A 150 0.91 -14.42 13.24
C ALA A 150 1.42 -14.67 11.81
N HIS A 151 1.62 -15.94 11.44
CA HIS A 151 2.01 -16.30 10.07
C HIS A 151 0.92 -15.93 9.06
N ALA A 152 -0.34 -16.27 9.36
CA ALA A 152 -1.49 -15.98 8.50
C ALA A 152 -1.69 -14.47 8.31
N VAL A 153 -1.56 -13.67 9.37
CA VAL A 153 -1.62 -12.21 9.32
C VAL A 153 -0.53 -11.66 8.40
N ARG A 154 0.72 -12.14 8.51
CA ARG A 154 1.82 -11.72 7.65
C ARG A 154 1.61 -12.10 6.19
N VAL A 155 1.10 -13.31 5.92
CA VAL A 155 0.81 -13.78 4.55
C VAL A 155 -0.32 -12.94 3.93
N ALA A 156 -1.41 -12.69 4.66
CA ALA A 156 -2.51 -11.88 4.18
C ALA A 156 -2.07 -10.44 3.88
N LYS A 157 -1.27 -9.85 4.78
CA LYS A 157 -0.66 -8.53 4.56
C LYS A 157 0.14 -8.48 3.27
N GLN A 158 1.06 -9.42 3.08
CA GLN A 158 1.92 -9.45 1.90
C GLN A 158 1.08 -9.62 0.63
N ALA A 159 0.09 -10.51 0.63
CA ALA A 159 -0.79 -10.72 -0.51
C ALA A 159 -1.58 -9.46 -0.88
N ILE A 160 -2.03 -8.68 0.10
CA ILE A 160 -2.72 -7.40 -0.12
C ILE A 160 -1.75 -6.37 -0.71
N GLU A 161 -0.57 -6.20 -0.12
CA GLU A 161 0.44 -5.24 -0.57
C GLU A 161 0.92 -5.55 -2.00
N ASP A 162 1.25 -6.80 -2.31
CA ASP A 162 1.72 -7.23 -3.63
C ASP A 162 0.67 -6.97 -4.71
N ARG A 163 -0.60 -7.32 -4.42
CA ARG A 163 -1.71 -7.10 -5.36
C ARG A 163 -2.03 -5.63 -5.55
N SER A 164 -1.91 -4.82 -4.51
CA SER A 164 -2.06 -3.37 -4.64
C SER A 164 -1.04 -2.80 -5.61
N VAL A 165 0.24 -3.20 -5.49
CA VAL A 165 1.32 -2.74 -6.37
C VAL A 165 1.10 -3.18 -7.81
N GLU A 166 0.64 -4.42 -8.03
CA GLU A 166 0.27 -4.91 -9.36
C GLU A 166 -0.87 -4.08 -9.96
N PHE A 167 -1.95 -3.88 -9.21
CA PHE A 167 -3.12 -3.16 -9.69
C PHE A 167 -2.85 -1.69 -9.99
N GLN A 168 -1.99 -1.04 -9.22
CA GLN A 168 -1.58 0.33 -9.49
C GLN A 168 -0.93 0.51 -10.87
N LYS A 169 -0.29 -0.55 -11.40
CA LYS A 169 0.36 -0.51 -12.72
C LYS A 169 -0.65 -0.75 -13.85
N VAL A 170 -1.53 -1.74 -13.67
CA VAL A 170 -2.39 -2.24 -14.75
C VAL A 170 -3.73 -1.51 -14.86
N LEU A 171 -4.28 -1.05 -13.73
CA LEU A 171 -5.60 -0.44 -13.73
C LEU A 171 -5.57 0.97 -14.31
N ARG A 172 -6.72 1.39 -14.84
CA ARG A 172 -7.03 2.75 -15.24
C ARG A 172 -8.37 3.12 -14.62
N LYS A 173 -8.54 4.41 -14.40
CA LYS A 173 -9.78 5.00 -13.90
C LYS A 173 -10.24 6.05 -14.89
N GLU A 174 -11.50 6.00 -15.25
CA GLU A 174 -12.16 6.95 -16.12
C GLU A 174 -13.45 7.45 -15.49
N ARG A 175 -13.68 8.77 -15.56
CA ARG A 175 -14.84 9.41 -14.96
C ARG A 175 -15.86 9.77 -16.04
N LEU A 176 -17.06 9.22 -15.93
CA LEU A 176 -18.21 9.61 -16.74
C LEU A 176 -19.07 10.62 -15.98
N CYS A 177 -18.97 11.89 -16.36
CA CYS A 177 -19.70 12.98 -15.73
C CYS A 177 -21.12 13.11 -16.29
N PHE A 178 -22.11 13.25 -15.41
CA PHE A 178 -23.50 13.57 -15.77
C PHE A 178 -23.97 14.88 -15.13
N LYS A 179 -23.03 15.75 -14.77
CA LYS A 179 -23.36 17.07 -14.21
C LYS A 179 -24.23 17.82 -15.22
N GLY A 180 -25.37 18.35 -14.76
CA GLY A 180 -26.37 19.00 -15.63
C GLY A 180 -27.38 18.06 -16.31
N HIS A 181 -27.23 16.74 -16.17
CA HIS A 181 -28.18 15.78 -16.73
C HIS A 181 -29.39 15.60 -15.81
N SER A 182 -30.55 15.44 -16.43
CA SER A 182 -31.84 15.12 -15.80
C SER A 182 -31.81 13.78 -15.09
N ARG A 183 -32.76 13.56 -14.18
CA ARG A 183 -32.93 12.27 -13.49
C ARG A 183 -33.13 11.11 -14.48
N ALA A 184 -33.84 11.34 -15.59
CA ALA A 184 -34.09 10.34 -16.62
C ALA A 184 -32.80 9.93 -17.33
N GLU A 185 -31.94 10.88 -17.69
CA GLU A 185 -30.65 10.59 -18.32
C GLU A 185 -29.71 9.85 -17.37
N ARG A 186 -29.63 10.25 -16.10
CA ARG A 186 -28.85 9.49 -15.10
C ARG A 186 -29.33 8.05 -14.96
N GLN A 187 -30.65 7.82 -15.01
CA GLN A 187 -31.22 6.48 -14.97
C GLN A 187 -30.89 5.68 -16.24
N ARG A 188 -30.90 6.32 -17.41
CA ARG A 188 -30.49 5.71 -18.68
C ARG A 188 -29.04 5.23 -18.61
N TYR A 189 -28.12 6.04 -18.09
CA TYR A 189 -26.72 5.63 -17.90
C TYR A 189 -26.57 4.44 -16.95
N LYS A 190 -27.30 4.43 -15.82
CA LYS A 190 -27.30 3.28 -14.89
C LYS A 190 -27.76 2.00 -15.59
N GLN A 191 -28.83 2.07 -16.38
CA GLN A 191 -29.35 0.92 -17.13
C GLN A 191 -28.36 0.44 -18.21
N LEU A 192 -27.72 1.38 -18.91
CA LEU A 192 -26.71 1.07 -19.91
C LEU A 192 -25.52 0.36 -19.27
N CYS A 193 -24.97 0.91 -18.18
CA CYS A 193 -23.91 0.29 -17.42
C CYS A 193 -24.27 -1.13 -16.96
N ALA A 194 -25.46 -1.33 -16.39
CA ALA A 194 -25.92 -2.65 -15.95
C ALA A 194 -26.03 -3.66 -17.09
N ARG A 195 -26.43 -3.21 -18.29
CA ARG A 195 -26.49 -4.05 -19.50
C ARG A 195 -25.10 -4.43 -20.01
N LEU A 196 -24.11 -3.54 -19.85
CA LEU A 196 -22.74 -3.76 -20.32
C LEU A 196 -21.89 -4.56 -19.33
N SER A 197 -22.20 -4.51 -18.02
CA SER A 197 -21.43 -5.21 -16.98
C SER A 197 -21.11 -6.68 -17.30
N PRO A 198 -22.02 -7.51 -17.85
CA PRO A 198 -21.71 -8.91 -18.18
C PRO A 198 -20.62 -9.06 -19.25
N SER A 199 -20.52 -8.12 -20.19
CA SER A 199 -19.49 -8.12 -21.24
C SER A 199 -18.12 -7.64 -20.74
N TYR A 200 -18.10 -6.98 -19.58
CA TYR A 200 -16.91 -6.38 -18.98
C TYR A 200 -16.77 -6.81 -17.51
N PRO A 201 -16.52 -8.10 -17.25
CA PRO A 201 -16.62 -8.70 -15.91
C PRO A 201 -15.54 -8.23 -14.93
N GLU A 202 -14.46 -7.59 -15.41
CA GLU A 202 -13.40 -7.01 -14.58
C GLU A 202 -13.43 -5.47 -14.57
N VAL A 203 -14.55 -4.86 -14.96
CA VAL A 203 -14.76 -3.41 -14.85
C VAL A 203 -15.60 -3.10 -13.62
N LEU A 204 -14.99 -2.42 -12.66
CA LEU A 204 -15.65 -1.91 -11.47
C LEU A 204 -16.30 -0.56 -11.80
N ILE A 205 -17.57 -0.39 -11.43
CA ILE A 205 -18.32 0.84 -11.59
C ILE A 205 -18.65 1.37 -10.20
N LEU A 206 -18.12 2.54 -9.85
CA LEU A 206 -18.37 3.23 -8.59
C LEU A 206 -19.34 4.40 -8.81
N PRO A 207 -20.58 4.31 -8.28
CA PRO A 207 -21.58 5.36 -8.41
C PRO A 207 -21.38 6.51 -7.42
N TYR A 208 -21.43 7.73 -7.97
CA TYR A 208 -21.50 8.99 -7.22
C TYR A 208 -22.69 9.83 -7.69
N ASP A 209 -23.03 10.86 -6.92
CA ASP A 209 -24.18 11.72 -7.21
C ASP A 209 -24.06 12.47 -8.55
N THR A 210 -22.83 12.75 -8.98
CA THR A 210 -22.54 13.58 -10.16
C THR A 210 -21.89 12.82 -11.31
N HIS A 211 -21.41 11.59 -11.08
CA HIS A 211 -20.61 10.84 -12.05
C HIS A 211 -20.56 9.33 -11.72
N PHE A 212 -20.07 8.54 -12.68
CA PHE A 212 -19.55 7.19 -12.45
C PHE A 212 -18.04 7.22 -12.58
N ASP A 213 -17.34 6.61 -11.62
CA ASP A 213 -15.95 6.25 -11.82
C ASP A 213 -15.89 4.79 -12.28
N ILE A 214 -15.16 4.54 -13.37
CA ILE A 214 -15.01 3.25 -14.00
C ILE A 214 -13.56 2.83 -13.85
N ILE A 215 -13.32 1.67 -13.27
CA ILE A 215 -11.99 1.17 -12.94
C ILE A 215 -11.82 -0.23 -13.53
N GLY A 216 -10.71 -0.47 -14.22
CA GLY A 216 -10.42 -1.75 -14.87
C GLY A 216 -9.11 -1.68 -15.64
N THR A 217 -8.83 -2.69 -16.47
CA THR A 217 -7.67 -2.61 -17.37
C THR A 217 -7.83 -1.48 -18.39
N SER A 218 -6.72 -0.96 -18.91
CA SER A 218 -6.78 0.13 -19.90
C SER A 218 -7.63 -0.22 -21.13
N ARG A 219 -7.60 -1.48 -21.56
CA ARG A 219 -8.39 -1.95 -22.71
C ARG A 219 -9.88 -1.95 -22.39
N ASP A 220 -10.24 -2.55 -21.26
CA ASP A 220 -11.64 -2.79 -20.92
C ASP A 220 -12.34 -1.50 -20.50
N VAL A 221 -11.65 -0.60 -19.77
CA VAL A 221 -12.18 0.73 -19.41
C VAL A 221 -12.45 1.56 -20.65
N PHE A 222 -11.51 1.61 -21.59
CA PHE A 222 -11.67 2.38 -22.82
C PHE A 222 -12.85 1.86 -23.66
N ALA A 223 -12.90 0.55 -23.89
CA ALA A 223 -13.97 -0.07 -24.67
C ALA A 223 -15.35 0.10 -24.00
N PHE A 224 -15.44 -0.09 -22.68
CA PHE A 224 -16.66 0.14 -21.92
C PHE A 224 -17.10 1.60 -22.01
N ALA A 225 -16.18 2.55 -21.82
CA ALA A 225 -16.51 3.97 -21.83
C ALA A 225 -16.99 4.43 -23.22
N GLU A 226 -16.40 3.92 -24.30
CA GLU A 226 -16.88 4.15 -25.67
C GLU A 226 -18.30 3.60 -25.89
N GLU A 227 -18.59 2.40 -25.41
CA GLU A 227 -19.94 1.83 -25.51
C GLU A 227 -20.99 2.61 -24.70
N VAL A 228 -20.60 3.23 -23.59
CA VAL A 228 -21.50 4.09 -22.82
C VAL A 228 -21.75 5.44 -23.50
N ARG A 229 -20.80 5.93 -24.31
CA ARG A 229 -20.91 7.21 -25.02
C ARG A 229 -21.64 7.15 -26.35
N ARG A 230 -21.76 5.96 -26.94
CA ARG A 230 -22.56 5.71 -28.15
C ARG A 230 -24.05 5.91 -27.92
#